data_AF-V5SJL2-F1
#
_entry.id   AF-V5SJL2-F1
#
_cell.length_a   1.000
_cell.length_b   1.000
_cell.length_c   1.000
_cell.angle_alpha   90.00
_cell.angle_beta   90.00
_cell.angle_gamma   90.00
#
_symmetry.space_group_name_H-M   'P 1'
#
loop_
_entity.id
_entity.type
_entity.pdbx_description
1 polymer ?
#
loop_
_entity_poly.entity_id
_entity_poly.type
_entity_poly.pdbx_seq_one_letter_code
_entity_poly.pdbx_strand_id
1 'polypeptide(L)'
;MAHYIPGLSQIVSGIRGVGRRDVSETAPSAPVNVSRLAALIPDLRRRLPIGTALSDEALLASLVSIARHTSEEARWRAAEASTLGQHLAVGSRDKYRDLVTLIAVLPKPYL
;
A
#
# COMPACT_ATOMS: atom_id res chain seq x y z
N MET A 1 39.08 39.69 27.39
CA MET A 1 38.09 39.49 26.30
C MET A 1 37.94 37.98 26.11
N ALA A 2 36.89 37.42 26.70
CA ALA A 2 36.67 35.97 26.76
C ALA A 2 35.84 35.53 25.55
N HIS A 3 36.34 34.54 24.80
CA HIS A 3 35.64 33.92 23.68
C HIS A 3 34.59 32.94 24.22
N TYR A 4 33.32 33.22 23.90
CA TYR A 4 32.16 32.41 24.25
C TYR A 4 31.83 31.46 23.09
N ILE A 5 31.94 30.15 23.32
CA ILE A 5 31.45 29.10 22.43
C ILE A 5 30.22 28.50 23.12
N PRO A 6 28.99 28.80 22.68
CA PRO A 6 27.82 28.12 23.20
C PRO A 6 27.49 26.87 22.37
N GLY A 7 27.17 25.77 23.08
CA GLY A 7 26.16 24.85 22.58
C GLY A 7 26.50 23.36 22.53
N LEU A 8 27.01 22.77 23.62
CA LEU A 8 26.75 21.35 23.91
C LEU A 8 25.49 21.26 24.78
N SER A 9 24.35 20.93 24.16
CA SER A 9 23.03 20.67 24.78
C SER A 9 22.08 20.31 23.63
N GLN A 10 21.39 19.17 23.51
CA GLN A 10 21.10 18.03 24.36
C GLN A 10 20.86 16.82 23.43
N ILE A 11 21.41 15.65 23.76
CA ILE A 11 21.03 14.39 23.11
C ILE A 11 19.74 13.93 23.78
N VAL A 12 18.61 14.07 23.08
CA VAL A 12 17.35 13.44 23.45
C VAL A 12 17.10 12.24 22.53
N SER A 13 17.05 11.08 23.15
CA SER A 13 16.64 9.80 22.59
C SER A 13 15.21 9.91 22.01
N GLY A 14 15.03 9.53 20.75
CA GLY A 14 13.74 9.60 20.05
C GLY A 14 13.80 8.88 18.71
N ILE A 15 13.23 7.69 18.67
CA ILE A 15 13.23 6.70 17.59
C ILE A 15 12.44 7.23 16.36
N ARG A 16 13.03 7.05 15.16
CA ARG A 16 12.36 6.75 13.86
C ARG A 16 11.38 7.80 13.29
N GLY A 17 11.87 8.60 12.35
CA GLY A 17 11.06 9.41 11.44
C GLY A 17 11.50 9.20 10.00
N VAL A 18 11.03 8.10 9.38
CA VAL A 18 11.17 7.83 7.95
C VAL A 18 10.60 9.00 7.16
N GLY A 19 11.36 9.44 6.15
CA GLY A 19 11.06 10.61 5.33
C GLY A 19 9.59 10.72 4.94
N ARG A 20 9.03 11.90 5.20
CA ARG A 20 7.82 12.42 4.59
C ARG A 20 7.98 12.29 3.07
N ARG A 21 7.35 11.28 2.48
CA ARG A 21 7.00 11.29 1.07
C ARG A 21 5.80 12.20 0.95
N ASP A 22 6.03 13.38 0.39
CA ASP A 22 5.00 14.19 -0.25
C ASP A 22 4.26 13.31 -1.26
N VAL A 23 3.12 12.78 -0.84
CA VAL A 23 2.14 12.22 -1.78
C VAL A 23 1.42 13.43 -2.33
N SER A 24 1.90 13.94 -3.47
CA SER A 24 1.14 14.85 -4.32
C SER A 24 -0.19 14.19 -4.66
N GLU A 25 -1.20 14.56 -3.90
CA GLU A 25 -2.59 14.32 -4.15
C GLU A 25 -3.03 15.27 -5.26
N THR A 26 -2.93 14.85 -6.52
CA THR A 26 -3.53 15.60 -7.62
C THR A 26 -3.95 14.68 -8.74
N ALA A 27 -5.11 14.04 -8.55
CA ALA A 27 -6.02 13.69 -9.63
C ALA A 27 -7.41 13.41 -9.01
N PRO A 28 -8.51 13.89 -9.62
CA PRO A 28 -9.83 13.44 -9.24
C PRO A 28 -9.91 11.94 -9.54
N SER A 29 -9.76 11.13 -8.49
CA SER A 29 -9.83 9.67 -8.61
C SER A 29 -11.20 9.31 -9.17
N ALA A 30 -11.22 8.61 -10.31
CA ALA A 30 -12.44 8.01 -10.83
C ALA A 30 -13.15 7.26 -9.70
N PRO A 31 -14.50 7.33 -9.61
CA PRO A 31 -15.22 6.76 -8.47
C PRO A 31 -14.96 5.25 -8.38
N VAL A 32 -14.14 4.85 -7.40
CA VAL A 32 -13.87 3.46 -7.10
C VAL A 32 -15.11 2.87 -6.44
N ASN A 33 -15.72 1.85 -7.06
CA ASN A 33 -16.86 1.18 -6.46
C ASN A 33 -16.41 0.24 -5.32
N VAL A 34 -16.41 0.76 -4.09
CA VAL A 34 -15.96 0.06 -2.89
C VAL A 34 -16.77 -1.21 -2.62
N SER A 35 -18.09 -1.18 -2.83
CA SER A 35 -18.95 -2.37 -2.66
C SER A 35 -18.55 -3.50 -3.61
N ARG A 36 -18.20 -3.17 -4.86
CA ARG A 36 -17.71 -4.15 -5.83
C ARG A 36 -16.35 -4.72 -5.42
N LEU A 37 -15.45 -3.92 -4.85
CA LEU A 37 -14.16 -4.40 -4.35
C LEU A 37 -14.31 -5.31 -3.12
N ALA A 38 -15.22 -4.96 -2.21
CA ALA A 38 -15.52 -5.79 -1.04
C ALA A 38 -16.05 -7.18 -1.45
N ALA A 39 -16.86 -7.25 -2.51
CA ALA A 39 -17.35 -8.52 -3.06
C ALA A 39 -16.24 -9.44 -3.60
N LEU A 40 -15.04 -8.91 -3.92
CA LEU A 40 -13.90 -9.69 -4.40
C LEU A 40 -13.07 -10.32 -3.26
N ILE A 41 -13.28 -9.89 -2.01
CA ILE A 41 -12.49 -10.35 -0.85
C ILE A 41 -12.53 -11.88 -0.68
N PRO A 42 -13.70 -12.55 -0.70
CA PRO A 42 -13.76 -14.00 -0.56
C PRO A 42 -13.01 -14.73 -1.68
N ASP A 43 -13.09 -14.22 -2.91
CA ASP A 43 -12.39 -14.80 -4.06
C ASP A 43 -10.87 -14.64 -3.96
N LEU A 44 -10.41 -13.48 -3.51
CA LEU A 44 -8.98 -13.22 -3.30
C LEU A 44 -8.40 -14.10 -2.19
N ARG A 45 -9.13 -14.28 -1.08
CA ARG A 45 -8.72 -15.19 0.01
C ARG A 45 -8.63 -16.66 -0.42
N ARG A 46 -9.43 -17.08 -1.41
CA ARG A 46 -9.36 -18.43 -1.99
C ARG A 46 -8.20 -18.62 -2.95
N ARG A 47 -7.80 -17.56 -3.65
CA ARG A 47 -6.80 -17.62 -4.74
C ARG A 47 -5.38 -17.26 -4.30
N LEU A 48 -5.26 -16.44 -3.27
CA LEU A 48 -4.00 -15.93 -2.76
C LEU A 48 -3.75 -16.49 -1.36
N PRO A 49 -2.48 -16.63 -0.93
CA PRO A 49 -2.12 -17.06 0.42
C PRO A 49 -2.36 -15.94 1.46
N ILE A 50 -3.56 -15.35 1.45
CA ILE A 50 -4.01 -14.31 2.38
C ILE A 50 -4.71 -15.01 3.53
N GLY A 51 -3.91 -15.41 4.53
CA GLY A 51 -4.43 -16.00 5.76
C GLY A 51 -5.30 -15.01 6.56
N THR A 52 -5.76 -15.46 7.72
CA THR A 52 -6.57 -14.62 8.65
C THR A 52 -5.77 -13.49 9.29
N ALA A 53 -4.44 -13.47 9.12
CA ALA A 53 -3.54 -12.44 9.65
C ALA A 53 -3.77 -11.06 9.03
N LEU A 54 -4.23 -10.99 7.79
CA LEU A 54 -4.67 -9.73 7.17
C LEU A 54 -6.18 -9.59 7.36
N SER A 55 -6.66 -8.50 7.97
CA SER A 55 -8.09 -8.26 8.14
C SER A 55 -8.77 -7.92 6.80
N ASP A 56 -10.07 -8.17 6.70
CA ASP A 56 -10.85 -7.80 5.50
C ASP A 56 -10.84 -6.28 5.26
N GLU A 57 -10.79 -5.48 6.33
CA GLU A 57 -10.65 -4.02 6.24
C GLU A 57 -9.31 -3.61 5.63
N ALA A 58 -8.19 -4.20 6.07
CA ALA A 58 -6.88 -3.92 5.52
C ALA A 58 -6.74 -4.39 4.07
N LEU A 59 -7.41 -5.50 3.73
CA LEU A 59 -7.49 -6.00 2.36
C LEU A 59 -8.29 -5.02 1.49
N LEU A 60 -9.47 -4.58 1.94
CA LEU A 60 -10.29 -3.61 1.21
C LEU A 60 -9.57 -2.28 0.99
N ALA A 61 -8.92 -1.76 2.03
CA ALA A 61 -8.13 -0.53 1.93
C ALA A 61 -7.00 -0.66 0.88
N SER A 62 -6.33 -1.82 0.84
CA SER A 62 -5.32 -2.12 -0.18
C SER A 62 -5.93 -2.15 -1.59
N LEU A 63 -7.07 -2.82 -1.78
CA LEU A 63 -7.76 -2.90 -3.07
C LEU A 63 -8.20 -1.51 -3.57
N VAL A 64 -8.76 -0.68 -2.69
CA VAL A 64 -9.16 0.71 -3.01
C VAL A 64 -7.93 1.53 -3.42
N SER A 65 -6.84 1.42 -2.66
CA SER A 65 -5.59 2.14 -2.95
C SER A 65 -4.96 1.71 -4.27
N ILE A 66 -5.15 0.48 -4.74
CA ILE A 66 -4.66 0.02 -6.04
C ILE A 66 -5.62 0.46 -7.15
N ALA A 67 -6.92 0.25 -6.97
CA ALA A 67 -7.95 0.49 -7.97
C ALA A 67 -8.10 1.97 -8.36
N ARG A 68 -7.72 2.90 -7.47
CA ARG A 68 -7.73 4.36 -7.77
C ARG A 68 -6.80 4.77 -8.90
N HIS A 69 -5.77 3.96 -9.18
CA HIS A 69 -4.79 4.27 -10.23
C HIS A 69 -5.31 3.84 -11.60
N THR A 70 -5.14 4.70 -12.61
CA THR A 70 -5.60 4.45 -13.99
C THR A 70 -4.56 3.75 -14.87
N SER A 71 -3.27 3.97 -14.60
CA SER A 71 -2.17 3.29 -15.29
C SER A 71 -1.91 1.90 -14.70
N GLU A 72 -1.62 0.93 -15.56
CA GLU A 72 -1.19 -0.42 -15.15
C GLU A 72 0.09 -0.37 -14.33
N GLU A 73 1.09 0.40 -14.75
CA GLU A 73 2.35 0.57 -13.99
C GLU A 73 2.08 1.16 -12.60
N ALA A 74 1.22 2.17 -12.52
CA ALA A 74 0.87 2.80 -11.24
C ALA A 74 0.12 1.83 -10.31
N ARG A 75 -0.76 0.99 -10.86
CA ARG A 75 -1.41 -0.11 -10.12
C ARG A 75 -0.40 -1.13 -9.63
N TRP A 76 0.59 -1.47 -10.45
CA TRP A 76 1.63 -2.42 -10.09
C TRP A 76 2.47 -1.91 -8.92
N ARG A 77 2.91 -0.65 -9.00
CA ARG A 77 3.62 0.03 -7.92
C ARG A 77 2.78 0.15 -6.64
N ALA A 78 1.50 0.49 -6.77
CA ALA A 78 0.58 0.56 -5.64
C ALA A 78 0.35 -0.81 -5.00
N ALA A 79 0.22 -1.87 -5.81
CA ALA A 79 0.04 -3.24 -5.33
C ALA A 79 1.27 -3.72 -4.56
N GLU A 80 2.46 -3.49 -5.09
CA GLU A 80 3.72 -3.82 -4.42
C GLU A 80 3.92 -3.05 -3.11
N ALA A 81 3.55 -1.76 -3.08
CA ALA A 81 3.67 -0.92 -1.89
C ALA A 81 2.55 -1.13 -0.84
N SER A 82 1.44 -1.76 -1.21
CA SER A 82 0.27 -1.95 -0.33
C SER A 82 0.55 -2.91 0.82
N THR A 83 -0.25 -2.81 1.90
CA THR A 83 -0.21 -3.76 3.02
C THR A 83 -0.40 -5.20 2.54
N LEU A 84 -1.27 -5.42 1.55
CA LEU A 84 -1.43 -6.72 0.90
C LEU A 84 -0.14 -7.19 0.20
N GLY A 85 0.50 -6.32 -0.58
CA GLY A 85 1.76 -6.64 -1.27
C GLY A 85 2.90 -6.98 -0.30
N GLN A 86 3.00 -6.24 0.80
CA GLN A 86 3.95 -6.53 1.87
C GLN A 86 3.64 -7.86 2.57
N HIS A 87 2.35 -8.17 2.79
CA HIS A 87 1.94 -9.45 3.37
C HIS A 87 2.30 -10.63 2.46
N LEU A 88 2.04 -10.51 1.16
CA LEU A 88 2.43 -11.51 0.15
C LEU A 88 3.95 -11.67 0.06
N ALA A 89 4.73 -10.60 0.25
CA ALA A 89 6.19 -10.69 0.27
C ALA A 89 6.73 -11.56 1.41
N VAL A 90 6.00 -11.66 2.52
CA VAL A 90 6.40 -12.48 3.68
C VAL A 90 5.86 -13.91 3.58
N GLY A 91 4.62 -14.07 3.13
CA GLY A 91 3.91 -15.36 3.18
C GLY A 91 3.87 -16.15 1.86
N SER A 92 4.17 -15.52 0.72
CA SER A 92 4.07 -16.19 -0.59
C SER A 92 5.38 -16.84 -1.01
N ARG A 93 5.24 -17.99 -1.67
CA ARG A 93 6.33 -18.65 -2.40
C ARG A 93 6.70 -17.90 -3.68
N ASP A 94 5.74 -17.20 -4.28
CA ASP A 94 5.91 -16.43 -5.53
C ASP A 94 5.09 -15.13 -5.48
N LYS A 95 5.71 -14.11 -4.88
CA LYS A 95 5.13 -12.76 -4.77
C LYS A 95 4.66 -12.21 -6.11
N TYR A 96 5.45 -12.41 -7.17
CA TYR A 96 5.16 -11.81 -8.48
C TYR A 96 3.91 -12.42 -9.10
N ARG A 97 3.79 -13.75 -9.06
CA ARG A 97 2.59 -14.43 -9.52
C ARG A 97 1.33 -14.01 -8.76
N ASP A 98 1.44 -13.84 -7.45
CA ASP A 98 0.32 -13.41 -6.62
C ASP A 98 -0.08 -11.96 -6.89
N LEU A 99 0.89 -11.06 -7.08
CA LEU A 99 0.63 -9.67 -7.49
C LEU A 99 -0.01 -9.60 -8.89
N VAL A 100 0.43 -10.42 -9.84
CA VAL A 100 -0.21 -10.52 -11.16
C VAL A 100 -1.66 -10.98 -11.02
N THR A 101 -1.91 -12.00 -10.19
CA THR A 101 -3.26 -12.51 -9.93
C THR A 101 -4.15 -11.44 -9.29
N LEU A 102 -3.62 -10.68 -8.33
CA LEU A 102 -4.30 -9.55 -7.69
C LEU A 102 -4.70 -8.49 -8.72
N ILE A 103 -3.76 -8.03 -9.54
CA ILE A 103 -4.00 -6.98 -10.55
C ILE A 103 -5.01 -7.45 -11.61
N ALA A 104 -4.94 -8.73 -12.00
CA ALA A 104 -5.86 -9.31 -12.98
C ALA A 104 -7.32 -9.41 -12.48
N VAL A 105 -7.53 -9.55 -11.17
CA VAL A 105 -8.87 -9.63 -10.56
C VAL A 105 -9.49 -8.25 -10.35
N LEU A 106 -8.67 -7.21 -10.25
CA LEU A 106 -9.16 -5.84 -10.08
C LEU A 106 -9.91 -5.35 -11.32
N PRO A 107 -11.00 -4.58 -11.14
CA PRO A 107 -11.69 -3.99 -12.26
C PRO A 107 -10.74 -3.10 -13.08
N LYS A 108 -10.87 -3.17 -14.41
CA LYS A 108 -10.13 -2.29 -15.31
C LYS A 108 -10.40 -0.83 -14.94
N PRO A 109 -9.41 0.05 -15.05
CA PRO A 109 -9.64 1.46 -14.82
C PRO A 109 -10.64 1.94 -15.84
N TYR A 110 -11.65 2.66 -15.39
CA TYR A 110 -12.47 3.45 -16.29
C TYR A 110 -11.57 4.57 -16.80
N LEU A 111 -11.26 4.54 -18.10
CA LEU A 111 -10.57 5.60 -18.83
C LEU A 111 -11.52 6.80 -19.00
#